data_AF-A0A355B436-F1
#
_entry.id   AF-A0A355B436-F1
#
_cell.length_a   1.000
_cell.length_b   1.000
_cell.length_c   1.000
_cell.angle_alpha   90.00
_cell.angle_beta   90.00
_cell.angle_gamma   90.00
#
_symmetry.space_group_name_H-M   'P 1'
#
loop_
_entity.id
_entity.type
_entity.pdbx_description
1 polymer ?
#
loop_
_entity_poly.entity_id
_entity_poly.type
_entity_poly.pdbx_seq_one_letter_code
_entity_poly.pdbx_strand_id
1 'polypeptide(L)'
;MNPARHLGAGAALGAGFYLASGDPASAAALGAGCFILDADHIFDFLRDQGFRKSLALLREGAVGGRRIKLRRLYLWFHSWDALLALAVYSFFFLENRPLMALLAGAAVHLGMDQIGNRGARGLTYILAYRIWKGFRREDLVADEPGGMEMEG
;
A
#
# COMPACT_ATOMS: atom_id res chain seq x y z
N MET A 1 6.37 -0.95 5.26
CA MET A 1 5.35 0.11 5.26
C MET A 1 5.01 0.51 6.69
N ASN A 2 4.76 1.79 6.94
CA ASN A 2 4.31 2.29 8.24
C ASN A 2 2.87 2.81 8.07
N PRO A 3 1.84 2.00 8.39
CA PRO A 3 0.44 2.36 8.14
C PRO A 3 0.02 3.65 8.85
N ALA A 4 0.64 3.98 9.99
CA ALA A 4 0.37 5.24 10.69
C ALA A 4 0.79 6.48 9.87
N ARG A 5 1.87 6.38 9.07
CA ARG A 5 2.29 7.47 8.18
C ARG A 5 1.29 7.69 7.04
N HIS A 6 0.78 6.61 6.45
CA HIS A 6 -0.23 6.68 5.39
C HIS A 6 -1.57 7.19 5.92
N LEU A 7 -1.98 6.75 7.11
CA LEU A 7 -3.17 7.26 7.78
C LEU A 7 -3.05 8.76 8.07
N GLY A 8 -1.91 9.21 8.61
CA GLY A 8 -1.66 10.63 8.88
C GLY A 8 -1.64 11.49 7.61
N ALA A 9 -0.97 11.00 6.55
CA ALA A 9 -0.97 11.66 5.25
C ALA A 9 -2.39 11.74 4.64
N GLY A 10 -3.16 10.64 4.70
CA GLY A 10 -4.53 10.60 4.23
C GLY A 10 -5.46 11.55 4.99
N ALA A 11 -5.34 11.62 6.31
CA ALA A 11 -6.09 12.56 7.13
C ALA A 11 -5.78 14.02 6.75
N ALA A 12 -4.51 14.37 6.58
CA ALA A 12 -4.10 15.71 6.16
C ALA A 12 -4.59 16.04 4.74
N LEU A 13 -4.47 15.10 3.81
CA LEU A 13 -4.88 15.26 2.42
C LEU A 13 -6.39 15.45 2.29
N GLY A 14 -7.18 14.61 2.98
CA GLY A 14 -8.64 14.72 3.02
C GLY A 14 -9.11 16.02 3.67
N ALA A 15 -8.53 16.40 4.82
CA ALA A 15 -8.86 17.65 5.49
C ALA A 15 -8.55 18.88 4.62
N GLY A 16 -7.37 18.92 4.00
CA GLY A 16 -7.00 20.00 3.08
C GLY A 16 -7.94 20.11 1.88
N PHE A 17 -8.32 18.96 1.29
CA PHE A 17 -9.28 18.94 0.19
C PHE A 17 -10.66 19.43 0.60
N TYR A 18 -11.15 19.01 1.79
CA TYR A 18 -12.44 19.46 2.29
C TYR A 18 -12.47 20.98 2.50
N LEU A 19 -11.44 21.54 3.11
CA LEU A 19 -11.33 22.99 3.34
C LEU A 19 -11.32 23.79 2.03
N ALA A 20 -10.75 23.24 0.95
CA ALA A 20 -10.68 23.90 -0.34
C ALA A 20 -11.95 23.75 -1.20
N SER A 21 -12.63 22.61 -1.11
CA SER A 21 -13.73 22.25 -2.04
C SER A 21 -15.12 22.28 -1.42
N GLY A 22 -15.22 22.09 -0.09
CA GLY A 22 -16.50 21.86 0.60
C GLY A 22 -17.16 20.51 0.30
N ASP A 23 -16.50 19.59 -0.43
CA ASP A 23 -17.06 18.27 -0.77
C ASP A 23 -16.60 17.19 0.23
N PRO A 24 -17.46 16.79 1.19
CA PRO A 24 -17.08 15.82 2.21
C PRO A 24 -16.90 14.40 1.66
N ALA A 25 -17.63 14.04 0.59
CA ALA A 25 -17.56 12.68 0.04
C ALA A 25 -16.22 12.45 -0.67
N SER A 26 -15.80 13.39 -1.52
CA SER A 26 -14.51 13.31 -2.20
C SER A 26 -13.34 13.49 -1.22
N ALA A 27 -13.49 14.34 -0.19
CA ALA A 27 -12.47 14.48 0.86
C ALA A 27 -12.24 13.18 1.64
N ALA A 28 -13.32 12.52 2.08
CA ALA A 28 -13.23 11.25 2.78
C ALA A 28 -12.65 10.16 1.89
N ALA A 29 -13.07 10.12 0.62
CA ALA A 29 -12.57 9.16 -0.36
C ALA A 29 -11.07 9.36 -0.64
N LEU A 30 -10.62 10.61 -0.79
CA LEU A 30 -9.21 10.96 -0.98
C LEU A 30 -8.34 10.50 0.20
N GLY A 31 -8.78 10.78 1.43
CA GLY A 31 -8.08 10.32 2.63
C GLY A 31 -8.05 8.80 2.75
N ALA A 32 -9.18 8.14 2.50
CA ALA A 32 -9.29 6.68 2.53
C ALA A 32 -8.41 6.01 1.47
N GLY A 33 -8.34 6.58 0.26
CA GLY A 33 -7.47 6.12 -0.82
C GLY A 33 -5.99 6.10 -0.43
N CYS A 34 -5.57 7.04 0.41
CA CYS A 34 -4.18 7.09 0.90
C CYS A 34 -3.82 5.97 1.90
N PHE A 35 -4.80 5.19 2.39
CA PHE A 35 -4.61 4.16 3.42
C PHE A 35 -5.11 2.77 3.01
N ILE A 36 -6.16 2.67 2.20
CA ILE A 36 -6.83 1.39 1.93
C ILE A 36 -5.93 0.38 1.22
N LEU A 37 -4.92 0.84 0.49
CA LEU A 37 -3.98 -0.03 -0.22
C LEU A 37 -3.25 -0.97 0.76
N ASP A 38 -2.89 -0.49 1.96
CA ASP A 38 -2.22 -1.25 3.03
C ASP A 38 -2.90 -2.60 3.33
N ALA A 39 -4.20 -2.73 3.06
CA ALA A 39 -4.94 -3.97 3.22
C ALA A 39 -4.36 -5.14 2.40
N ASP A 40 -3.67 -4.88 1.30
CA ASP A 40 -2.95 -5.90 0.53
C ASP A 40 -1.96 -6.69 1.40
N HIS A 41 -1.30 -6.02 2.36
CA HIS A 41 -0.37 -6.69 3.26
C HIS A 41 -1.07 -7.70 4.17
N ILE A 42 -2.31 -7.42 4.56
CA ILE A 42 -3.13 -8.35 5.35
C ILE A 42 -3.43 -9.58 4.49
N PHE A 43 -3.80 -9.39 3.23
CA PHE A 43 -4.02 -10.49 2.29
C PHE A 43 -2.76 -11.35 2.10
N ASP A 44 -1.61 -10.72 1.81
CA ASP A 44 -0.34 -11.42 1.62
C ASP A 44 0.04 -12.23 2.86
N PHE A 45 -0.16 -11.65 4.04
CA PHE A 45 0.11 -12.30 5.31
C PHE A 45 -0.81 -13.49 5.58
N LEU A 46 -2.12 -13.32 5.36
CA LEU A 46 -3.10 -14.41 5.46
C LEU A 46 -2.78 -15.54 4.50
N ARG A 47 -2.33 -15.21 3.29
CA ARG A 47 -2.00 -16.18 2.25
C ARG A 47 -0.73 -16.96 2.55
N ASP A 48 0.30 -16.29 3.08
CA ASP A 48 1.62 -16.89 3.32
C ASP A 48 1.67 -17.62 4.69
N GLN A 49 1.04 -17.08 5.72
CA GLN A 49 1.10 -17.60 7.10
C GLN A 49 -0.13 -18.43 7.49
N GLY A 50 -1.26 -18.26 6.79
CA GLY A 50 -2.54 -18.90 7.12
C GLY A 50 -3.32 -18.20 8.24
N PHE A 51 -4.65 -18.27 8.16
CA PHE A 51 -5.59 -17.51 9.00
C PHE A 51 -5.31 -17.59 10.51
N ARG A 52 -5.09 -18.80 11.06
CA ARG A 52 -4.89 -19.00 12.50
C ARG A 52 -3.62 -18.31 13.01
N LYS A 53 -2.52 -18.43 12.27
CA LYS A 53 -1.24 -17.82 12.62
C LYS A 53 -1.30 -16.30 12.44
N SER A 54 -1.97 -15.84 11.40
CA SER A 54 -2.18 -14.41 11.18
C SER A 54 -2.99 -13.76 12.31
N LEU A 55 -4.06 -14.42 12.76
CA LEU A 55 -4.88 -13.92 13.86
C LEU A 55 -4.12 -13.92 15.20
N ALA A 56 -3.29 -14.94 15.46
CA ALA A 56 -2.43 -14.97 16.64
C ALA A 56 -1.44 -13.80 16.63
N LEU A 57 -0.78 -13.52 15.49
CA LEU A 57 0.19 -12.43 15.36
C LEU A 57 -0.45 -11.04 15.39
N LEU A 58 -1.68 -10.88 14.90
CA LEU A 58 -2.46 -9.65 15.07
C LEU A 58 -2.84 -9.42 16.54
N ARG A 59 -3.20 -10.48 17.28
CA ARG A 59 -3.60 -10.43 18.69
C ARG A 59 -2.45 -10.24 19.66
N GLU A 60 -1.33 -10.90 19.40
CA GLU A 60 -0.07 -10.70 20.13
C GLU A 60 0.50 -9.31 19.88
N GLY A 61 -0.04 -8.62 18.88
CA GLY A 61 0.34 -7.27 18.52
C GLY A 61 1.76 -7.24 17.97
N ALA A 62 2.12 -6.08 17.49
CA ALA A 62 3.46 -5.71 17.10
C ALA A 62 4.50 -5.76 18.25
N VAL A 63 4.37 -6.65 19.25
CA VAL A 63 5.16 -6.70 20.50
C VAL A 63 6.58 -7.23 20.30
N GLY A 64 6.91 -7.80 19.14
CA GLY A 64 8.21 -8.43 18.94
C GLY A 64 9.19 -7.74 18.00
N GLY A 65 8.81 -6.67 17.29
CA GLY A 65 9.64 -6.11 16.21
C GLY A 65 10.04 -7.14 15.12
N ARG A 66 9.45 -8.34 15.13
CA ARG A 66 9.84 -9.46 14.29
C ARG A 66 9.40 -9.16 12.87
N ARG A 67 10.36 -8.72 12.03
CA ARG A 67 10.15 -8.57 10.59
C ARG A 67 9.88 -9.95 9.99
N ILE A 68 8.62 -10.30 9.83
CA ILE A 68 8.23 -11.53 9.13
C ILE A 68 8.55 -11.33 7.65
N LYS A 69 9.54 -12.09 7.16
CA LYS A 69 9.87 -12.14 5.74
C LYS A 69 8.83 -13.01 5.03
N LEU A 70 7.92 -12.38 4.32
CA LEU A 70 6.97 -13.04 3.43
C LEU A 70 7.72 -13.71 2.27
N ARG A 71 7.32 -14.92 1.86
CA ARG A 71 7.93 -15.59 0.70
C ARG A 71 7.47 -14.98 -0.62
N ARG A 72 6.22 -14.52 -0.65
CA ARG A 72 5.59 -13.88 -1.81
C ARG A 72 4.98 -12.54 -1.46
N LEU A 73 5.03 -11.60 -2.40
CA LEU A 73 4.42 -10.28 -2.30
C LEU A 73 3.48 -10.08 -3.49
N TYR A 74 2.17 -10.23 -3.27
CA TYR A 74 1.17 -10.08 -4.35
C TYR A 74 0.83 -8.62 -4.57
N LEU A 75 0.46 -7.94 -3.48
CA LEU A 75 0.28 -6.49 -3.42
C LEU A 75 -0.57 -5.91 -4.56
N TRP A 76 -1.69 -6.56 -4.89
CA TRP A 76 -2.47 -6.33 -6.11
C TRP A 76 -2.73 -4.85 -6.40
N PHE A 77 -3.20 -4.10 -5.41
CA PHE A 77 -3.58 -2.70 -5.56
C PHE A 77 -2.42 -1.72 -5.33
N HIS A 78 -1.32 -2.16 -4.72
CA HIS A 78 -0.06 -1.40 -4.75
C HIS A 78 0.62 -1.50 -6.12
N SER A 79 -0.07 -1.05 -7.16
CA SER A 79 0.53 -0.98 -8.48
C SER A 79 0.03 0.17 -9.32
N TRP A 80 0.97 0.77 -10.06
CA TRP A 80 0.67 1.89 -10.95
C TRP A 80 -0.16 1.47 -12.16
N ASP A 81 0.08 0.29 -12.71
CA ASP A 81 -0.67 -0.24 -13.85
C ASP A 81 -2.11 -0.61 -13.48
N ALA A 82 -2.36 -1.26 -12.34
CA ALA A 82 -3.72 -1.49 -11.88
C ALA A 82 -4.44 -0.19 -11.51
N LEU A 83 -3.76 0.74 -10.83
CA LEU A 83 -4.33 2.04 -10.49
C LEU A 83 -4.69 2.85 -11.74
N LEU A 84 -3.81 2.89 -12.73
CA LEU A 84 -4.06 3.58 -13.99
C LEU A 84 -5.24 2.95 -14.74
N ALA A 85 -5.31 1.63 -14.82
CA ALA A 85 -6.43 0.94 -15.44
C ALA A 85 -7.77 1.28 -14.77
N LEU A 86 -7.81 1.28 -13.43
CA LEU A 86 -9.00 1.67 -12.66
C LEU A 86 -9.35 3.15 -12.84
N ALA A 87 -8.36 4.04 -12.89
CA ALA A 87 -8.57 5.47 -13.12
C ALA A 87 -9.13 5.76 -14.52
N VAL A 88 -8.56 5.14 -15.55
CA VAL A 88 -9.07 5.23 -16.93
C VAL A 88 -10.49 4.68 -17.01
N TYR A 89 -10.74 3.51 -16.43
CA TYR A 89 -12.08 2.93 -16.42
C TYR A 89 -13.10 3.82 -15.69
N SER A 90 -12.74 4.32 -14.50
CA SER A 90 -13.60 5.21 -13.73
C SER A 90 -13.91 6.51 -14.48
N PHE A 91 -12.90 7.11 -15.12
CA PHE A 91 -13.03 8.37 -15.85
C PHE A 91 -13.97 8.25 -17.06
N PHE A 92 -13.83 7.18 -17.87
CA PHE A 92 -14.62 7.04 -19.10
C PHE A 92 -16.00 6.40 -18.91
N PHE A 93 -16.20 5.60 -17.85
CA PHE A 93 -17.41 4.78 -17.74
C PHE A 93 -18.25 5.03 -16.49
N LEU A 94 -17.72 5.67 -15.45
CA LEU A 94 -18.43 5.83 -14.16
C LEU A 94 -18.74 7.28 -13.78
N GLU A 95 -17.93 8.24 -14.25
CA GLU A 95 -18.06 9.67 -13.93
C GLU A 95 -18.21 9.97 -12.41
N ASN A 96 -17.59 9.14 -11.56
CA ASN A 96 -17.77 9.20 -10.11
C ASN A 96 -16.64 9.99 -9.44
N ARG A 97 -16.95 11.22 -8.99
CA ARG A 97 -15.99 12.13 -8.35
C ARG A 97 -15.34 11.55 -7.08
N PRO A 98 -16.09 11.02 -6.09
CA PRO A 98 -15.48 10.34 -4.95
C PRO A 98 -14.55 9.19 -5.34
N LEU A 99 -14.91 8.38 -6.33
CA LEU A 99 -14.03 7.29 -6.80
C LEU A 99 -12.73 7.84 -7.39
N MET A 100 -12.78 8.89 -8.21
CA MET A 100 -11.57 9.54 -8.72
C MET A 100 -10.71 10.13 -7.60
N ALA A 101 -11.33 10.71 -6.57
CA ALA A 101 -10.62 11.20 -5.39
C ALA A 101 -9.94 10.06 -4.61
N LEU A 102 -10.61 8.90 -4.45
CA LEU A 102 -10.03 7.70 -3.85
C LEU A 102 -8.81 7.21 -4.64
N LEU A 103 -8.90 7.16 -5.97
CA LEU A 103 -7.78 6.76 -6.82
C LEU A 103 -6.63 7.77 -6.78
N ALA A 104 -6.93 9.07 -6.64
CA ALA A 104 -5.90 10.08 -6.42
C ALA A 104 -5.19 9.90 -5.05
N GLY A 105 -5.94 9.54 -4.01
CA GLY A 105 -5.38 9.20 -2.70
C GLY A 105 -4.46 7.98 -2.77
N ALA A 106 -4.89 6.95 -3.51
CA ALA A 106 -4.08 5.77 -3.80
C ALA A 106 -2.80 6.10 -4.59
N ALA A 107 -2.85 7.06 -5.51
CA ALA A 107 -1.66 7.54 -6.20
C ALA A 107 -0.67 8.21 -5.24
N VAL A 108 -1.15 9.05 -4.31
CA VAL A 108 -0.31 9.65 -3.27
C VAL A 108 0.32 8.57 -2.40
N HIS A 109 -0.46 7.57 -1.99
CA HIS A 109 0.05 6.42 -1.26
C HIS A 109 1.22 5.75 -2.01
N LEU A 110 1.00 5.35 -3.27
CA LEU A 110 2.03 4.70 -4.08
C LEU A 110 3.27 5.58 -4.30
N GLY A 111 3.08 6.89 -4.49
CA GLY A 111 4.18 7.84 -4.63
C GLY A 111 5.05 7.92 -3.37
N MET A 112 4.42 8.04 -2.20
CA MET A 112 5.14 8.01 -0.91
C MET A 112 5.93 6.72 -0.74
N ASP A 113 5.35 5.61 -1.17
CA ASP A 113 5.90 4.28 -0.99
C ASP A 113 7.10 4.04 -1.94
N GLN A 114 6.97 4.44 -3.21
CA GLN A 114 8.04 4.41 -4.20
C GLN A 114 9.26 5.24 -3.76
N ILE A 115 9.04 6.39 -3.13
CA ILE A 115 10.10 7.29 -2.65
C ILE A 115 10.69 6.79 -1.31
N GLY A 116 9.83 6.28 -0.42
CA GLY A 116 10.21 5.90 0.94
C GLY A 116 10.86 4.53 1.06
N ASN A 117 10.52 3.58 0.18
CA ASN A 117 10.96 2.19 0.27
C ASN A 117 12.26 1.97 -0.50
N ARG A 118 13.39 2.37 0.10
CA ARG A 118 14.74 2.24 -0.49
C ARG A 118 15.15 0.80 -0.85
N GLY A 119 14.58 -0.21 -0.19
CA GLY A 119 14.84 -1.63 -0.48
C GLY A 119 13.97 -2.22 -1.59
N ALA A 120 12.90 -1.53 -2.02
CA ALA A 120 12.06 -2.01 -3.11
C ALA A 120 12.73 -1.71 -4.46
N ARG A 121 12.77 -2.69 -5.36
CA ARG A 121 13.19 -2.45 -6.74
C ARG A 121 12.17 -1.53 -7.42
N GLY A 122 12.61 -0.63 -8.29
CA GLY A 122 11.72 0.39 -8.88
C GLY A 122 10.48 -0.18 -9.58
N LEU A 123 10.63 -1.32 -10.26
CA LEU A 123 9.55 -2.00 -10.98
C LEU A 123 8.61 -2.81 -10.08
N THR A 124 8.90 -2.91 -8.78
CA THR A 124 8.08 -3.68 -7.83
C THR A 124 6.67 -3.15 -7.72
N TYR A 125 6.43 -1.88 -8.06
CA TYR A 125 5.11 -1.25 -8.10
C TYR A 125 4.38 -1.43 -9.44
N ILE A 126 4.86 -2.31 -10.33
CA ILE A 126 4.16 -2.71 -11.55
C ILE A 126 3.63 -4.14 -11.34
N LEU A 127 2.31 -4.33 -11.39
CA LEU A 127 1.69 -5.63 -11.16
C LEU A 127 2.11 -6.63 -12.23
N ALA A 128 2.18 -6.22 -13.50
CA ALA A 128 2.66 -7.08 -14.58
C ALA A 128 4.09 -7.59 -14.32
N TYR A 129 4.96 -6.75 -13.76
CA TYR A 129 6.32 -7.14 -13.38
C TYR A 129 6.31 -8.15 -12.22
N ARG A 130 5.47 -7.95 -11.21
CA ARG A 130 5.31 -8.92 -10.10
C ARG A 130 4.77 -10.27 -10.59
N ILE A 131 3.80 -10.27 -11.49
CA ILE A 131 3.27 -11.49 -12.13
C ILE A 131 4.39 -12.22 -12.88
N TRP A 132 5.18 -11.50 -13.68
CA TRP A 132 6.31 -12.08 -14.41
C TRP A 132 7.36 -12.69 -13.48
N LYS A 133 7.62 -12.07 -12.33
CA LYS A 133 8.50 -12.61 -11.28
C LYS A 133 7.86 -13.68 -10.39
N GLY A 134 6.60 -14.05 -10.65
CA GLY A 134 5.86 -15.03 -9.85
C GLY A 134 5.68 -14.61 -8.39
N PHE A 135 5.68 -13.30 -8.13
CA PHE A 135 5.53 -12.68 -6.81
C PHE A 135 6.65 -13.02 -5.81
N ARG A 136 7.79 -13.57 -6.24
CA ARG A 136 8.89 -13.95 -5.33
C ARG A 136 9.52 -12.72 -4.69
N ARG A 137 9.54 -12.66 -3.36
CA ARG A 137 10.06 -11.48 -2.63
C ARG A 137 11.50 -11.14 -3.01
N GLU A 138 12.37 -12.13 -3.12
CA GLU A 138 13.79 -11.98 -3.48
C GLU A 138 14.01 -11.29 -4.84
N ASP A 139 13.03 -11.39 -5.75
CA ASP A 139 13.06 -10.75 -7.06
C ASP A 139 12.53 -9.30 -7.04
N LEU A 140 11.88 -8.89 -5.95
CA LEU A 140 11.11 -7.64 -5.82
C LEU A 140 11.71 -6.66 -4.80
N VAL A 141 12.32 -7.18 -3.76
CA VAL A 141 12.91 -6.39 -2.67
C VAL A 141 14.33 -6.87 -2.50
N ALA A 142 15.28 -5.94 -2.52
CA ALA A 142 16.66 -6.26 -2.16
C ALA A 142 16.67 -6.70 -0.69
N ASP A 143 17.36 -7.79 -0.36
CA ASP A 143 17.79 -7.97 1.02
C ASP A 143 18.70 -6.79 1.34
N GLU A 144 18.32 -5.96 2.31
CA GLU A 144 19.19 -4.90 2.79
C GLU A 144 20.52 -5.55 3.20
N PRO A 145 21.68 -5.18 2.60
CA PRO A 145 22.96 -5.56 3.15
C PRO A 145 23.13 -4.73 4.42
N GLY A 146 22.72 -5.31 5.54
CA GLY A 146 22.62 -4.57 6.79
C GLY A 146 21.60 -5.19 7.74
N GLY A 147 21.86 -6.42 8.17
CA GLY A 147 21.80 -6.62 9.62
C GLY A 147 22.83 -5.66 10.21
N MET A 148 22.43 -4.42 10.48
CA MET A 148 23.10 -3.71 11.55
C MET A 148 22.73 -4.51 12.79
N GLU A 149 23.67 -5.34 13.23
CA GLU A 149 23.95 -5.40 14.66
C GLU A 149 23.87 -3.95 15.16
N MET A 150 22.78 -3.63 15.83
CA MET A 150 22.80 -2.55 16.79
C MET A 150 23.62 -3.11 17.93
N GLU A 151 24.94 -3.01 17.82
CA GLU A 151 25.81 -3.06 19.00
C GLU A 151 25.40 -1.88 19.89
N GLY A 152 25.08 -2.18 21.15
CA GLY A 152 24.74 -1.20 22.20
C GLY A 152 23.50 -1.59 22.99
#